data_AF-A0A1R2BCW6-F1
#
_entry.id   AF-A0A1R2BCW6-F1
#
_cell.length_a   1.000
_cell.length_b   1.000
_cell.length_c   1.000
_cell.angle_alpha   90.00
_cell.angle_beta   90.00
_cell.angle_gamma   90.00
#
_symmetry.space_group_name_H-M   'P 1'
#
loop_
_entity.id
_entity.type
_entity.pdbx_description
1 polymer ?
#
loop_
_entity_poly.entity_id
_entity_poly.type
_entity_poly.pdbx_seq_one_letter_code
_entity_poly.pdbx_strand_id
1 'polypeptide(L)'
;MFNLKVLMRCCCENSAAEEDKQVKSAKNSKRESIQAKPHIATNLQNAEPKLIEESIVIAAPLPNQEKNIVEYPRLRLKIIESSVIPVGTILKFNATGLEGSKRNKNDYKTFIGSQLVDNGEIINDYVIDEESQGMGKQHLLIKFNPTSSKYLISDLGDGTGTFIKVGSELILKDGFIISFGTSHMKIMSAGSSNLLDKKIVVKFLEGPKINEDFCFQPSDDVILIGRMADCRIRFDDSNLSRYQCNISYHQEKGWLLKDGNGEKKSTNGTWLYVENEFEIYELLIFKAGKTLFESYLE
;
A
#
# COMPACT_ATOMS: atom_id res chain seq x y z
N MET A 1 12.29 4.58 -6.59
CA MET A 1 11.85 3.80 -7.77
C MET A 1 12.42 2.39 -7.62
N PHE A 2 11.64 1.48 -7.02
CA PHE A 2 12.05 0.08 -6.83
C PHE A 2 12.00 -0.64 -8.18
N ASN A 3 13.15 -0.92 -8.77
CA ASN A 3 13.24 -1.73 -9.99
C ASN A 3 13.53 -3.18 -9.58
N LEU A 4 12.50 -3.87 -9.09
CA LEU A 4 12.58 -5.27 -8.67
C LEU A 4 12.40 -6.19 -9.89
N LYS A 5 13.40 -6.20 -10.77
CA LYS A 5 13.58 -7.26 -11.76
C LYS A 5 14.97 -7.83 -11.57
N VAL A 6 15.02 -9.16 -11.42
CA VAL A 6 16.13 -10.09 -11.70
C VAL A 6 16.48 -11.04 -10.53
N LEU A 7 16.53 -12.33 -10.90
CA LEU A 7 17.10 -13.52 -10.25
C LEU A 7 16.30 -14.29 -9.18
N MET A 8 15.68 -15.39 -9.62
CA MET A 8 15.35 -16.57 -8.80
C MET A 8 16.19 -17.75 -9.30
N ARG A 9 17.22 -18.13 -8.55
CA ARG A 9 17.76 -19.49 -8.50
C ARG A 9 17.95 -19.82 -7.02
N CYS A 10 17.05 -20.62 -6.49
CA CYS A 10 17.12 -21.16 -5.14
C CYS A 10 17.98 -22.43 -5.21
N CYS A 11 19.21 -22.38 -4.71
CA CYS A 11 20.03 -23.57 -4.49
C CYS A 11 20.13 -23.80 -2.98
N CYS A 12 19.51 -24.88 -2.50
CA CYS A 12 19.89 -25.51 -1.25
C CYS A 12 20.61 -26.80 -1.60
N GLU A 13 21.95 -26.77 -1.68
CA GLU A 13 22.82 -27.93 -1.53
C GLU A 13 24.24 -27.44 -1.24
N ASN A 14 24.91 -28.09 -0.29
CA ASN A 14 26.12 -27.64 0.37
C ASN A 14 27.43 -27.99 -0.37
N SER A 15 28.45 -27.17 -0.07
CA SER A 15 29.91 -27.40 -0.02
C SER A 15 30.69 -27.78 -1.30
N ALA A 16 31.59 -26.88 -1.74
CA ALA A 16 33.05 -26.97 -1.55
C ALA A 16 33.84 -26.13 -2.58
N ALA A 17 34.94 -25.53 -2.10
CA ALA A 17 36.18 -25.16 -2.80
C ALA A 17 36.22 -24.04 -3.89
N GLU A 18 36.99 -23.01 -3.52
CA GLU A 18 38.11 -22.38 -4.25
C GLU A 18 37.95 -21.39 -5.43
N GLU A 19 38.65 -20.27 -5.20
CA GLU A 19 39.51 -19.44 -6.07
C GLU A 19 38.97 -18.47 -7.14
N ASP A 20 39.20 -17.19 -6.82
CA ASP A 20 39.71 -16.07 -7.62
C ASP A 20 39.68 -16.12 -9.16
N LYS A 21 39.08 -15.08 -9.75
CA LYS A 21 39.77 -14.21 -10.72
C LYS A 21 39.03 -12.90 -11.00
N GLN A 22 39.78 -11.81 -10.85
CA GLN A 22 39.54 -10.49 -11.44
C GLN A 22 39.42 -10.58 -12.96
N VAL A 23 38.67 -9.64 -13.59
CA VAL A 23 39.12 -8.84 -14.76
C VAL A 23 38.07 -7.77 -15.15
N LYS A 24 38.49 -6.51 -15.01
CA LYS A 24 38.43 -5.33 -15.90
C LYS A 24 37.18 -5.01 -16.74
N SER A 25 36.61 -3.84 -16.41
CA SER A 25 36.26 -2.68 -17.26
C SER A 25 36.34 -2.79 -18.79
N ALA A 26 35.32 -2.27 -19.51
CA ALA A 26 35.40 -0.97 -20.22
C ALA A 26 34.23 -0.72 -21.22
N LYS A 27 33.71 0.50 -21.15
CA LYS A 27 33.38 1.46 -22.24
C LYS A 27 32.26 1.20 -23.27
N ASN A 28 31.40 2.23 -23.31
CA ASN A 28 30.87 2.98 -24.48
C ASN A 28 29.83 2.31 -25.38
N SER A 29 28.72 3.02 -25.63
CA SER A 29 28.57 3.83 -26.86
C SER A 29 27.10 4.15 -27.19
N LYS A 30 26.89 5.42 -27.55
CA LYS A 30 25.92 5.98 -28.51
C LYS A 30 24.41 5.91 -28.25
N ARG A 31 23.97 7.08 -27.78
CA ARG A 31 22.70 7.76 -28.06
C ARG A 31 22.52 7.99 -29.58
N GLU A 32 21.37 7.61 -30.13
CA GLU A 32 20.84 8.18 -31.37
C GLU A 32 19.40 8.66 -31.13
N SER A 33 19.17 9.90 -31.54
CA SER A 33 17.94 10.66 -31.41
C SER A 33 17.21 10.68 -32.74
N ILE A 34 15.94 10.25 -32.78
CA ILE A 34 15.08 10.41 -33.95
C ILE A 34 14.01 11.45 -33.63
N GLN A 35 14.06 12.55 -34.39
CA GLN A 35 13.04 13.59 -34.47
C GLN A 35 11.85 13.08 -35.29
N ALA A 36 10.63 13.34 -34.81
CA ALA A 36 9.40 13.25 -35.62
C ALA A 36 8.72 14.62 -35.67
N LYS A 37 8.40 15.07 -36.89
CA LYS A 37 7.64 16.29 -37.20
C LYS A 37 6.13 16.00 -37.26
N PRO A 38 5.27 17.04 -37.14
CA PRO A 38 3.85 16.91 -36.91
C PRO A 38 3.01 16.97 -38.20
N HIS A 39 1.83 16.32 -38.20
CA HIS A 39 0.76 16.53 -39.17
C HIS A 39 -0.55 16.82 -38.41
N ILE A 40 -1.04 18.06 -38.49
CA ILE A 40 -2.15 18.57 -39.32
C ILE A 40 -3.53 18.23 -38.74
N ALA A 41 -4.16 19.29 -38.25
CA ALA A 41 -5.56 19.37 -37.82
C ALA A 41 -6.52 19.33 -39.01
N THR A 42 -7.73 18.81 -38.79
CA THR A 42 -8.87 19.10 -39.68
C THR A 42 -10.13 19.27 -38.85
N ASN A 43 -10.65 20.49 -38.88
CA ASN A 43 -11.97 20.93 -38.44
C ASN A 43 -13.07 20.18 -39.20
N LEU A 44 -14.16 19.82 -38.51
CA LEU A 44 -15.47 19.72 -39.15
C LEU A 44 -16.55 20.37 -38.28
N GLN A 45 -17.39 21.10 -38.99
CA GLN A 45 -18.30 22.14 -38.52
C GLN A 45 -19.63 21.58 -38.01
N ASN A 46 -20.12 22.30 -37.01
CA ASN A 46 -21.47 22.41 -36.49
C ASN A 46 -22.60 22.14 -37.51
N ALA A 47 -23.53 21.28 -37.12
CA ALA A 47 -24.88 21.21 -37.68
C ALA A 47 -25.90 21.63 -36.60
N GLU A 48 -26.78 22.57 -36.96
CA GLU A 48 -27.84 23.14 -36.13
C GLU A 48 -28.92 22.12 -35.73
N PRO A 49 -29.54 22.26 -34.55
CA PRO A 49 -30.61 21.38 -34.10
C PRO A 49 -31.97 21.79 -34.69
N LYS A 50 -32.70 20.80 -35.22
CA LYS A 50 -34.11 20.95 -35.63
C LYS A 50 -35.02 21.00 -34.40
N LEU A 51 -35.87 22.03 -34.35
CA LEU A 51 -37.01 22.16 -33.45
C LEU A 51 -37.98 20.98 -33.64
N ILE A 52 -38.21 20.23 -32.56
CA ILE A 52 -39.20 19.14 -32.48
C ILE A 52 -40.37 19.67 -31.64
N GLU A 53 -41.58 19.56 -32.19
CA GLU A 53 -42.84 19.96 -31.56
C GLU A 53 -43.15 19.14 -30.30
N GLU A 54 -43.40 19.85 -29.20
CA GLU A 54 -43.76 19.30 -27.91
C GLU A 54 -45.17 18.69 -27.95
N SER A 55 -45.23 17.36 -27.93
CA SER A 55 -46.47 16.62 -27.68
C SER A 55 -46.62 16.41 -26.17
N ILE A 56 -47.67 16.98 -25.60
CA ILE A 56 -48.00 16.90 -24.18
C ILE A 56 -48.49 15.47 -23.87
N VAL A 57 -47.58 14.63 -23.37
CA VAL A 57 -47.90 13.29 -22.87
C VAL A 57 -48.26 13.40 -21.39
N ILE A 58 -49.55 13.22 -21.08
CA ILE A 58 -50.05 13.13 -19.70
C ILE A 58 -49.62 11.77 -19.13
N ALA A 59 -48.48 11.76 -18.43
CA ALA A 59 -47.93 10.54 -17.81
C ALA A 59 -48.72 10.18 -16.55
N ALA A 60 -49.18 8.92 -16.48
CA ALA A 60 -49.79 8.35 -15.28
C ALA A 60 -48.79 8.34 -14.11
N PRO A 61 -49.24 8.59 -12.86
CA PRO A 61 -48.36 8.61 -11.70
C PRO A 61 -47.71 7.23 -11.50
N LEU A 62 -46.38 7.19 -11.57
CA LEU A 62 -45.60 5.98 -11.33
C LEU A 62 -45.83 5.51 -9.89
N PRO A 63 -46.04 4.19 -9.66
CA PRO A 63 -46.24 3.64 -8.33
C PRO A 63 -45.03 3.98 -7.46
N ASN A 64 -45.31 4.53 -6.28
CA ASN A 64 -44.34 4.80 -5.21
C ASN A 64 -43.53 3.52 -4.91
N GLN A 65 -42.40 3.36 -5.59
CA GLN A 65 -41.38 2.43 -5.16
C GLN A 65 -40.68 3.09 -3.98
N GLU A 66 -41.07 2.72 -2.77
CA GLU A 66 -40.31 2.95 -1.56
C GLU A 66 -38.92 2.34 -1.76
N LYS A 67 -38.00 3.14 -2.28
CA LYS A 67 -36.58 2.79 -2.36
C LYS A 67 -36.12 2.65 -0.92
N ASN A 68 -35.94 1.42 -0.45
CA ASN A 68 -35.16 1.14 0.74
C ASN A 68 -33.82 1.85 0.57
N ILE A 69 -33.63 2.96 1.30
CA ILE A 69 -32.38 3.71 1.32
C ILE A 69 -31.42 2.83 2.12
N VAL A 70 -30.63 2.03 1.40
CA VAL A 70 -29.54 1.26 2.02
C VAL A 70 -28.52 2.28 2.52
N GLU A 71 -28.42 2.41 3.84
CA GLU A 71 -27.43 3.25 4.49
C GLU A 71 -26.11 2.48 4.57
N TYR A 72 -25.07 3.01 3.91
CA TYR A 72 -23.72 2.44 3.92
C TYR A 72 -22.86 3.11 4.99
N PRO A 73 -21.88 2.40 5.57
CA PRO A 73 -20.97 2.98 6.55
C PRO A 73 -20.19 4.13 5.91
N ARG A 74 -19.84 5.12 6.72
CA ARG A 74 -19.00 6.26 6.32
C ARG A 74 -17.60 6.08 6.87
N LEU A 75 -16.62 6.64 6.18
CA LEU A 75 -15.24 6.65 6.63
C LEU A 75 -14.80 8.11 6.82
N ARG A 76 -14.14 8.39 7.94
CA ARG A 76 -13.40 9.62 8.16
C ARG A 76 -11.93 9.31 8.30
N LEU A 77 -11.09 10.06 7.61
CA LEU A 77 -9.65 10.04 7.81
C LEU A 77 -9.20 11.35 8.41
N LYS A 78 -8.63 11.29 9.62
CA LYS A 78 -8.02 12.44 10.28
C LYS A 78 -6.52 12.44 9.98
N ILE A 79 -6.02 13.56 9.46
CA ILE A 79 -4.58 13.76 9.32
C ILE A 79 -4.00 14.04 10.71
N ILE A 80 -3.13 13.15 11.20
CA ILE A 80 -2.53 13.25 12.53
C ILE A 80 -1.09 13.78 12.47
N GLU A 81 -0.43 13.69 11.32
CA GLU A 81 0.89 14.26 11.06
C GLU A 81 1.00 14.60 9.57
N SER A 82 1.53 15.78 9.24
CA SER A 82 1.84 16.18 7.87
C SER A 82 2.75 17.40 7.90
N SER A 83 3.59 17.56 6.87
CA SER A 83 4.39 18.77 6.67
C SER A 83 3.67 19.85 5.85
N VAL A 84 2.58 19.49 5.16
CA VAL A 84 1.92 20.38 4.18
C VAL A 84 0.44 20.59 4.48
N ILE A 85 -0.26 19.58 5.01
CA ILE A 85 -1.67 19.72 5.38
C ILE A 85 -1.78 20.02 6.89
N PRO A 86 -2.65 20.94 7.34
CA PRO A 86 -2.86 21.18 8.75
C PRO A 86 -3.28 19.90 9.50
N VAL A 87 -2.57 19.59 10.59
CA VAL A 87 -2.92 18.49 11.49
C VAL A 87 -4.35 18.69 12.04
N GLY A 88 -5.12 17.62 12.06
CA GLY A 88 -6.54 17.63 12.44
C GLY A 88 -7.50 17.79 11.26
N THR A 89 -7.01 18.00 10.03
CA THR A 89 -7.85 17.98 8.82
C THR A 89 -8.59 16.64 8.70
N ILE A 90 -9.89 16.68 8.45
CA ILE A 90 -10.76 15.49 8.33
C ILE A 90 -11.23 15.36 6.88
N LEU A 91 -10.90 14.22 6.26
CA LEU A 91 -11.43 13.80 4.97
C LEU A 91 -12.63 12.88 5.21
N LYS A 92 -13.77 13.17 4.57
CA LYS A 92 -15.00 12.41 4.75
C LYS A 92 -15.33 11.62 3.49
N PHE A 93 -15.66 10.35 3.66
CA PHE A 93 -15.94 9.41 2.59
C PHE A 93 -17.32 8.81 2.82
N ASN A 94 -18.09 8.73 1.74
CA ASN A 94 -19.32 7.97 1.68
C ASN A 94 -19.12 6.77 0.74
N ALA A 95 -20.17 6.02 0.43
CA ALA A 95 -20.07 4.87 -0.45
C ALA A 95 -19.57 5.24 -1.85
N THR A 96 -19.89 6.43 -2.37
CA THR A 96 -19.53 6.83 -3.75
C THR A 96 -18.12 7.43 -3.86
N GLY A 97 -17.49 7.80 -2.75
CA GLY A 97 -16.12 8.32 -2.70
C GLY A 97 -15.95 9.44 -1.68
N LEU A 98 -14.95 10.31 -1.90
CA LEU A 98 -14.67 11.47 -1.08
C LEU A 98 -15.72 12.57 -1.26
N GLU A 99 -16.24 13.08 -0.14
CA GLU A 99 -17.12 14.24 -0.12
C GLU A 99 -16.37 15.49 -0.60
N GLY A 100 -16.92 16.19 -1.60
CA GLY A 100 -16.25 17.32 -2.22
C GLY A 100 -15.07 16.94 -3.13
N SER A 101 -15.03 15.69 -3.61
CA SER A 101 -14.03 15.26 -4.60
C SER A 101 -13.96 16.21 -5.80
N LYS A 102 -12.74 16.59 -6.16
CA LYS A 102 -12.46 17.37 -7.37
C LYS A 102 -12.72 16.57 -8.65
N ARG A 103 -12.64 15.24 -8.58
CA ARG A 103 -12.84 14.35 -9.74
C ARG A 103 -14.32 14.09 -10.03
N ASN A 104 -15.16 14.08 -8.99
CA ASN A 104 -16.62 13.93 -9.07
C ASN A 104 -17.10 12.74 -9.94
N LYS A 105 -16.40 11.59 -9.88
CA LYS A 105 -16.75 10.39 -10.68
C LYS A 105 -17.77 9.49 -9.98
N ASN A 106 -17.87 9.55 -8.65
CA ASN A 106 -18.80 8.74 -7.85
C ASN A 106 -18.72 7.23 -8.15
N ASP A 107 -17.50 6.73 -8.35
CA ASP A 107 -17.19 5.39 -8.85
C ASP A 107 -16.67 4.43 -7.76
N TYR A 108 -17.04 4.71 -6.49
CA TYR A 108 -16.60 3.96 -5.30
C TYR A 108 -15.09 4.04 -5.05
N LYS A 109 -14.37 4.96 -5.72
CA LYS A 109 -12.93 5.08 -5.66
C LYS A 109 -12.54 6.50 -5.29
N THR A 110 -11.52 6.64 -4.48
CA THR A 110 -10.89 7.92 -4.13
C THR A 110 -9.39 7.78 -4.25
N PHE A 111 -8.80 8.63 -5.08
CA PHE A 111 -7.38 8.66 -5.34
C PHE A 111 -6.76 9.86 -4.65
N ILE A 112 -5.64 9.62 -3.98
CA ILE A 112 -4.88 10.63 -3.27
C ILE A 112 -3.44 10.61 -3.81
N GLY A 113 -2.91 11.79 -4.12
CA GLY A 113 -1.56 11.95 -4.64
C GLY A 113 -1.13 13.40 -4.68
N SER A 114 0.01 13.69 -5.30
CA SER A 114 0.59 15.05 -5.36
C SER A 114 0.14 15.87 -6.57
N GLN A 115 -0.43 15.25 -7.61
CA GLN A 115 -0.76 15.95 -8.85
C GLN A 115 -2.29 15.99 -9.08
N LEU A 116 -2.88 17.18 -9.23
CA LEU A 116 -4.32 17.28 -9.48
C LEU A 116 -4.72 16.81 -10.88
N VAL A 117 -3.99 17.28 -11.89
CA VAL A 117 -4.31 17.10 -13.31
C VAL A 117 -3.12 16.48 -14.03
N ASP A 118 -3.36 15.44 -14.81
CA ASP A 118 -2.38 14.86 -15.72
C ASP A 118 -3.00 14.75 -17.12
N ASN A 119 -2.30 15.26 -18.13
CA ASN A 119 -2.79 15.31 -19.52
C ASN A 119 -4.19 15.96 -19.70
N GLY A 120 -4.52 16.95 -18.87
CA GLY A 120 -5.80 17.65 -18.91
C GLY A 120 -6.95 16.94 -18.18
N GLU A 121 -6.72 15.75 -17.61
CA GLU A 121 -7.70 15.03 -16.80
C GLU A 121 -7.40 15.16 -15.30
N ILE A 122 -8.43 15.34 -14.48
CA ILE A 122 -8.30 15.30 -13.01
C ILE A 122 -8.09 13.85 -12.57
N ILE A 123 -6.91 13.54 -12.02
CA ILE A 123 -6.51 12.17 -11.66
C ILE A 123 -6.68 11.84 -10.18
N ASN A 124 -6.73 12.86 -9.31
CA ASN A 124 -6.89 12.69 -7.87
C ASN A 124 -8.12 13.41 -7.35
N ASP A 125 -8.79 12.77 -6.39
CA ASP A 125 -9.91 13.32 -5.64
C ASP A 125 -9.42 14.29 -4.54
N TYR A 126 -8.25 13.99 -3.95
CA TYR A 126 -7.57 14.84 -2.97
C TYR A 126 -6.08 14.97 -3.29
N VAL A 127 -5.52 16.17 -3.09
CA VAL A 127 -4.13 16.47 -3.45
C VAL A 127 -3.33 16.85 -2.21
N ILE A 128 -2.20 16.20 -2.04
CA ILE A 128 -1.20 16.48 -1.00
C ILE A 128 0.09 16.80 -1.72
N ASP A 129 0.30 18.10 -1.98
CA ASP A 129 1.46 18.60 -2.70
C ASP A 129 2.65 18.75 -1.73
N GLU A 130 3.43 17.67 -1.59
CA GLU A 130 4.68 17.67 -0.84
C GLU A 130 5.82 18.13 -1.77
N GLU A 131 6.42 19.31 -1.50
CA GLU A 131 7.57 19.82 -2.28
C GLU A 131 8.75 18.83 -2.30
N SER A 132 8.88 18.02 -1.25
CA SER A 132 9.88 16.97 -1.13
C SER A 132 9.37 15.62 -1.63
N GLN A 133 10.24 14.84 -2.27
CA GLN A 133 9.96 13.46 -2.71
C GLN A 133 9.37 12.62 -1.56
N GLY A 134 8.12 12.19 -1.71
CA GLY A 134 7.35 11.44 -0.72
C GLY A 134 6.05 10.94 -1.35
N MET A 135 5.09 11.86 -1.50
CA MET A 135 3.82 11.63 -2.19
C MET A 135 4.01 11.49 -3.72
N GLY A 136 3.56 10.37 -4.27
CA GLY A 136 3.53 10.09 -5.71
C GLY A 136 2.42 10.87 -6.42
N LYS A 137 2.48 10.99 -7.76
CA LYS A 137 1.47 11.69 -8.55
C LYS A 137 0.09 11.15 -8.28
N GLN A 138 -0.06 9.83 -8.27
CA GLN A 138 -1.26 9.12 -7.82
C GLN A 138 -0.79 8.01 -6.87
N HIS A 139 -0.76 8.30 -5.57
CA HIS A 139 0.00 7.51 -4.60
C HIS A 139 -0.79 6.32 -4.06
N LEU A 140 -2.04 6.56 -3.67
CA LEU A 140 -2.89 5.53 -3.06
C LEU A 140 -4.33 5.62 -3.58
N LEU A 141 -5.02 4.50 -3.42
CA LEU A 141 -6.45 4.34 -3.70
C LEU A 141 -7.17 3.90 -2.42
N ILE A 142 -8.25 4.59 -2.10
CA ILE A 142 -9.28 4.13 -1.17
C ILE A 142 -10.51 3.73 -1.98
N LYS A 143 -11.00 2.52 -1.77
CA LYS A 143 -12.12 1.95 -2.52
C LYS A 143 -13.19 1.44 -1.56
N PHE A 144 -14.44 1.79 -1.82
CA PHE A 144 -15.59 1.16 -1.16
C PHE A 144 -16.00 -0.09 -1.93
N ASN A 145 -16.25 -1.20 -1.22
CA ASN A 145 -16.79 -2.42 -1.80
C ASN A 145 -18.26 -2.56 -1.37
N PRO A 146 -19.24 -2.35 -2.26
CA PRO A 146 -20.66 -2.44 -1.94
C PRO A 146 -21.09 -3.83 -1.46
N THR A 147 -20.46 -4.89 -1.99
CA THR A 147 -20.81 -6.28 -1.65
C THR A 147 -20.45 -6.62 -0.22
N SER A 148 -19.30 -6.15 0.27
CA SER A 148 -18.86 -6.38 1.64
C SER A 148 -19.16 -5.22 2.59
N SER A 149 -19.64 -4.08 2.06
CA SER A 149 -19.83 -2.82 2.79
C SER A 149 -18.58 -2.38 3.56
N LYS A 150 -17.41 -2.48 2.92
CA LYS A 150 -16.11 -2.20 3.54
C LYS A 150 -15.26 -1.25 2.70
N TYR A 151 -14.43 -0.46 3.37
CA TYR A 151 -13.40 0.34 2.73
C TYR A 151 -12.08 -0.44 2.64
N LEU A 152 -11.41 -0.31 1.51
CA LEU A 152 -10.13 -0.93 1.20
C LEU A 152 -9.13 0.15 0.83
N ILE A 153 -7.86 -0.01 1.21
CA ILE A 153 -6.75 0.84 0.82
C ILE A 153 -5.72 0.03 0.03
N SER A 154 -5.13 0.62 -0.99
CA SER A 154 -4.02 0.03 -1.76
C SER A 154 -3.03 1.10 -2.18
N ASP A 155 -1.74 0.74 -2.18
CA ASP A 155 -0.70 1.51 -2.84
C ASP A 155 -0.81 1.40 -4.37
N LEU A 156 -0.47 2.46 -5.09
CA LEU A 156 -0.50 2.49 -6.56
C LEU A 156 0.89 2.43 -7.21
N GLY A 157 1.95 2.21 -6.41
CA GLY A 157 3.33 2.05 -6.90
C GLY A 157 4.04 3.36 -7.23
N ASP A 158 3.46 4.51 -6.88
CA ASP A 158 4.05 5.83 -7.10
C ASP A 158 4.40 6.53 -5.78
N GLY A 159 5.59 7.11 -5.68
CA GLY A 159 6.13 7.72 -4.46
C GLY A 159 6.86 6.72 -3.53
N THR A 160 6.84 6.99 -2.23
CA THR A 160 7.54 6.19 -1.21
C THR A 160 6.77 4.95 -0.74
N GLY A 161 5.53 4.77 -1.17
CA GLY A 161 4.66 3.69 -0.76
C GLY A 161 3.71 4.03 0.39
N THR A 162 2.63 3.25 0.48
CA THR A 162 1.59 3.31 1.49
C THR A 162 1.81 2.22 2.53
N PHE A 163 1.87 2.59 3.81
CA PHE A 163 2.14 1.63 4.88
C PHE A 163 1.16 1.77 6.04
N ILE A 164 0.69 0.63 6.55
CA ILE A 164 -0.17 0.54 7.72
C ILE A 164 0.66 0.23 8.96
N LYS A 165 0.43 0.94 10.05
CA LYS A 165 1.05 0.64 11.34
C LYS A 165 0.40 -0.62 11.92
N VAL A 166 1.22 -1.58 12.34
CA VAL A 166 0.76 -2.79 13.02
C VAL A 166 0.32 -2.42 14.43
N GLY A 167 -0.97 -2.14 14.60
CA GLY A 167 -1.56 -1.74 15.88
C GLY A 167 -1.97 -2.93 16.75
N SER A 168 -2.58 -3.94 16.13
CA SER A 168 -2.97 -5.22 16.70
C SER A 168 -2.21 -6.37 16.03
N GLU A 169 -2.46 -7.60 16.48
CA GLU A 169 -1.90 -8.80 15.86
C GLU A 169 -2.35 -8.89 14.39
N LEU A 170 -1.39 -9.12 13.49
CA LEU A 170 -1.61 -9.26 12.05
C LEU A 170 -1.33 -10.69 11.62
N ILE A 171 -2.30 -11.34 10.99
CA ILE A 171 -2.08 -12.64 10.34
C ILE A 171 -1.17 -12.44 9.12
N LEU A 172 0.00 -13.05 9.15
CA LEU A 172 0.97 -12.96 8.08
C LEU A 172 0.51 -13.77 6.86
N LYS A 173 0.54 -13.12 5.70
CA LYS A 173 0.29 -13.74 4.40
C LYS A 173 1.58 -13.80 3.59
N ASP A 174 1.59 -14.71 2.61
CA ASP A 174 2.66 -14.77 1.63
C ASP A 174 2.78 -13.44 0.88
N GLY A 175 4.00 -13.00 0.66
CA GLY A 175 4.31 -11.77 -0.06
C GLY A 175 4.26 -10.49 0.79
N PHE A 176 3.78 -10.53 2.04
CA PHE A 176 3.75 -9.34 2.90
C PHE A 176 5.14 -8.74 3.09
N ILE A 177 5.24 -7.42 2.94
CA ILE A 177 6.46 -6.65 3.17
C ILE A 177 6.28 -5.84 4.45
N ILE A 178 7.14 -6.09 5.42
CA ILE A 178 7.14 -5.46 6.74
C ILE A 178 8.35 -4.56 6.84
N SER A 179 8.15 -3.35 7.35
CA SER A 179 9.12 -2.27 7.36
C SER A 179 9.30 -1.72 8.78
N PHE A 180 10.54 -1.51 9.18
CA PHE A 180 10.90 -0.85 10.43
C PHE A 180 12.31 -0.24 10.31
N GLY A 181 12.49 0.99 10.79
CA GLY A 181 13.75 1.72 10.55
C GLY A 181 14.05 1.80 9.05
N THR A 182 15.24 1.33 8.65
CA THR A 182 15.69 1.21 7.26
C THR A 182 15.59 -0.22 6.70
N SER A 183 14.97 -1.14 7.45
CA SER A 183 14.87 -2.54 7.06
C SER A 183 13.50 -2.85 6.48
N HIS A 184 13.50 -3.58 5.37
CA HIS A 184 12.31 -4.07 4.69
C HIS A 184 12.43 -5.58 4.54
N MET A 185 11.52 -6.34 5.13
CA MET A 185 11.51 -7.80 5.07
C MET A 185 10.26 -8.34 4.38
N LYS A 186 10.43 -9.32 3.51
CA LYS A 186 9.36 -10.03 2.82
C LYS A 186 9.11 -11.38 3.49
N ILE A 187 7.85 -11.67 3.76
CA ILE A 187 7.39 -12.96 4.25
C ILE A 187 7.11 -13.86 3.05
N MET A 188 7.76 -15.02 3.02
CA MET A 188 7.51 -16.07 2.05
C MET A 188 7.01 -17.32 2.77
N SER A 189 5.87 -17.82 2.35
CA SER A 189 5.34 -19.10 2.81
C SER A 189 6.13 -20.23 2.16
N ALA A 190 6.64 -21.16 2.97
CA ALA A 190 7.33 -22.35 2.50
C ALA A 190 6.66 -23.61 3.07
N GLY A 191 6.49 -24.65 2.26
CA GLY A 191 5.96 -25.94 2.70
C GLY A 191 4.73 -26.43 1.93
N SER A 192 4.23 -27.60 2.35
CA SER A 192 3.08 -28.29 1.77
C SER A 192 1.77 -27.50 2.01
N SER A 193 0.72 -27.81 1.24
CA SER A 193 -0.62 -27.22 1.32
C SER A 193 -1.32 -27.41 2.68
N ASN A 194 -0.75 -28.20 3.59
CA ASN A 194 -1.26 -28.37 4.94
C ASN A 194 -0.98 -27.13 5.80
N LEU A 195 -2.06 -26.49 6.30
CA LEU A 195 -1.98 -25.29 7.15
C LEU A 195 -1.14 -25.46 8.43
N LEU A 196 -1.06 -26.70 8.96
CA LEU A 196 -0.40 -27.00 10.23
C LEU A 196 1.13 -27.05 10.15
N ASP A 197 1.71 -27.26 8.96
CA ASP A 197 3.17 -27.39 8.76
C ASP A 197 3.76 -26.23 7.96
N LYS A 198 3.03 -25.12 7.88
CA LYS A 198 3.40 -24.00 7.02
C LYS A 198 4.60 -23.28 7.61
N LYS A 199 5.79 -23.49 7.05
CA LYS A 199 7.02 -22.76 7.40
C LYS A 199 6.95 -21.35 6.80
N ILE A 200 7.72 -20.44 7.37
CA ILE A 200 7.95 -19.13 6.76
C ILE A 200 9.43 -18.92 6.53
N VAL A 201 9.73 -18.22 5.44
CA VAL A 201 11.05 -17.69 5.13
C VAL A 201 10.93 -16.17 5.17
N VAL A 202 11.74 -15.55 6.02
CA VAL A 202 11.86 -14.09 6.11
C VAL A 202 13.09 -13.70 5.31
N LYS A 203 12.89 -12.92 4.23
CA LYS A 203 13.96 -12.40 3.39
C LYS A 203 14.04 -10.89 3.50
N PHE A 204 15.21 -10.32 3.70
CA PHE A 204 15.37 -8.88 3.72
C PHE A 204 15.57 -8.34 2.31
N LEU A 205 14.72 -7.41 1.90
CA LEU A 205 14.80 -6.69 0.63
C LEU A 205 15.71 -5.47 0.72
N GLU A 206 15.85 -4.90 1.91
CA GLU A 206 16.66 -3.73 2.20
C GLU A 206 17.08 -3.71 3.68
N GLY A 207 18.16 -3.00 3.98
CA GLY A 207 18.71 -2.83 5.31
C GLY A 207 19.99 -3.66 5.55
N PRO A 208 20.51 -3.69 6.78
CA PRO A 208 21.77 -4.34 7.12
C PRO A 208 21.75 -5.87 6.96
N LYS A 209 20.58 -6.46 6.65
CA LYS A 209 20.33 -7.89 6.55
C LYS A 209 19.96 -8.37 5.14
N ILE A 210 20.09 -7.53 4.10
CA ILE A 210 19.59 -7.72 2.70
C ILE A 210 19.98 -9.05 1.99
N ASN A 211 20.91 -9.84 2.52
CA ASN A 211 21.32 -11.13 1.94
C ASN A 211 21.15 -12.31 2.90
N GLU A 212 20.43 -12.10 4.00
CA GLU A 212 20.16 -13.13 5.00
C GLU A 212 18.72 -13.62 4.85
N ASP A 213 18.58 -14.94 4.76
CA ASP A 213 17.30 -15.65 4.74
C ASP A 213 17.13 -16.38 6.08
N PHE A 214 15.99 -16.19 6.74
CA PHE A 214 15.67 -16.84 8.00
C PHE A 214 14.47 -17.77 7.82
N CYS A 215 14.65 -19.07 8.07
CA CYS A 215 13.60 -20.07 7.95
C CYS A 215 13.09 -20.46 9.34
N PHE A 216 11.77 -20.40 9.52
CA PHE A 216 11.10 -20.73 10.77
C PHE A 216 10.00 -21.76 10.57
N GLN A 217 9.84 -22.62 11.58
CA GLN A 217 8.85 -23.69 11.66
C GLN A 217 7.84 -23.39 12.77
N PRO A 218 6.63 -23.95 12.73
CA PRO A 218 5.64 -23.81 13.80
C PRO A 218 6.14 -24.12 15.22
N SER A 219 7.18 -24.94 15.36
CA SER A 219 7.82 -25.25 16.65
C SER A 219 8.74 -24.13 17.18
N ASP A 220 9.06 -23.13 16.36
CA ASP A 220 9.79 -21.92 16.76
C ASP A 220 8.82 -20.97 17.48
N ASP A 221 8.54 -21.26 18.74
CA ASP A 221 7.56 -20.60 19.63
C ASP A 221 7.37 -19.09 19.38
N VAL A 222 8.40 -18.29 19.67
CA VAL A 222 8.42 -16.83 19.43
C VAL A 222 9.73 -16.40 18.78
N ILE A 223 9.62 -15.69 17.66
CA ILE A 223 10.74 -15.11 16.93
C ILE A 223 10.80 -13.63 17.26
N LEU A 224 11.74 -13.25 18.12
CA LEU A 224 11.99 -11.86 18.49
C LEU A 224 12.92 -11.19 17.48
N ILE A 225 12.53 -9.99 17.03
CA ILE A 225 13.28 -9.16 16.09
C ILE A 225 13.57 -7.81 16.76
N GLY A 226 14.83 -7.42 16.88
CA GLY A 226 15.21 -6.18 17.57
C GLY A 226 16.71 -6.10 17.87
N ARG A 227 17.11 -5.22 18.79
CA ARG A 227 18.55 -5.01 19.11
C ARG A 227 19.08 -5.83 20.29
N MET A 228 18.22 -6.53 21.02
CA MET A 228 18.65 -7.32 22.18
C MET A 228 19.37 -8.60 21.75
N ALA A 229 20.24 -9.11 22.62
CA ALA A 229 21.05 -10.30 22.36
C ALA A 229 20.22 -11.60 22.30
N ASP A 230 19.03 -11.61 22.90
CA ASP A 230 18.04 -12.69 22.87
C ASP A 230 17.14 -12.65 21.63
N CYS A 231 17.23 -11.62 20.78
CA CYS A 231 16.51 -11.58 19.52
C CYS A 231 17.08 -12.60 18.53
N ARG A 232 16.21 -13.41 17.93
CA ARG A 232 16.59 -14.39 16.91
C ARG A 232 17.04 -13.71 15.61
N ILE A 233 16.44 -12.56 15.29
CA ILE A 233 16.96 -11.67 14.25
C ILE A 233 17.43 -10.39 14.94
N ARG A 234 18.73 -10.30 15.19
CA ARG A 234 19.35 -9.19 15.90
C ARG A 234 19.86 -8.11 14.94
N PHE A 235 19.67 -6.85 15.34
CA PHE A 235 20.21 -5.66 14.70
C PHE A 235 21.12 -4.88 15.65
N ASP A 236 22.26 -4.41 15.15
CA ASP A 236 23.14 -3.49 15.88
C ASP A 236 22.84 -2.04 15.50
N ASP A 237 21.57 -1.63 15.66
CA ASP A 237 21.08 -0.27 15.37
C ASP A 237 20.45 0.35 16.63
N SER A 238 20.96 1.50 17.05
CA SER A 238 20.47 2.24 18.22
C SER A 238 19.11 2.89 18.00
N ASN A 239 18.70 3.10 16.74
CA ASN A 239 17.39 3.64 16.37
C ASN A 239 16.28 2.59 16.39
N LEU A 240 16.62 1.31 16.52
CA LEU A 240 15.65 0.23 16.68
C LEU A 240 15.31 -0.02 18.16
N SER A 241 14.07 -0.44 18.38
CA SER A 241 13.61 -0.83 19.70
C SER A 241 14.34 -2.08 20.17
N ARG A 242 14.46 -2.25 21.50
CA ARG A 242 14.99 -3.49 22.11
C ARG A 242 14.34 -4.72 21.50
N TYR A 243 13.01 -4.68 21.43
CA TYR A 243 12.17 -5.60 20.68
C TYR A 243 11.34 -4.75 19.72
N GLN A 244 11.60 -4.88 18.42
CA GLN A 244 10.94 -4.11 17.38
C GLN A 244 9.61 -4.77 16.98
N CYS A 245 9.63 -6.06 16.73
CA CYS A 245 8.43 -6.85 16.52
C CYS A 245 8.69 -8.31 16.91
N ASN A 246 7.61 -9.09 17.01
CA ASN A 246 7.69 -10.53 17.18
C ASN A 246 6.77 -11.24 16.20
N ILE A 247 7.22 -12.42 15.78
CA ILE A 247 6.45 -13.35 14.97
C ILE A 247 6.25 -14.61 15.79
N SER A 248 5.01 -15.10 15.88
CA SER A 248 4.65 -16.31 16.62
C SER A 248 3.68 -17.15 15.79
N TYR A 249 3.69 -18.47 16.01
CA TYR A 249 2.75 -19.38 15.33
C TYR A 249 1.58 -19.73 16.25
N HIS A 250 0.36 -19.59 15.74
CA HIS A 250 -0.85 -20.00 16.42
C HIS A 250 -1.54 -21.10 15.61
N GLN A 251 -1.87 -22.24 16.23
CA GLN A 251 -2.40 -23.42 15.52
C GLN A 251 -3.65 -23.12 14.69
N GLU A 252 -4.56 -22.27 15.19
CA GLU A 252 -5.80 -21.93 14.48
C GLU A 252 -5.66 -20.81 13.45
N LYS A 253 -4.73 -19.87 13.67
CA LYS A 253 -4.63 -18.61 12.87
C LYS A 253 -3.44 -18.60 11.92
N GLY A 254 -2.46 -19.47 12.14
CA GLY A 254 -1.16 -19.45 11.47
C GLY A 254 -0.19 -18.46 12.10
N TRP A 255 0.72 -17.92 11.28
CA TRP A 255 1.74 -16.96 11.71
C TRP A 255 1.15 -15.59 11.99
N LEU A 256 1.48 -15.05 13.16
CA LEU A 256 1.02 -13.74 13.64
C LEU A 256 2.22 -12.81 13.82
N LEU A 257 2.08 -11.57 13.39
CA LEU A 257 3.01 -10.48 13.63
C LEU A 257 2.43 -9.53 14.67
N LYS A 258 3.24 -9.12 15.66
CA LYS A 258 2.90 -8.08 16.62
C LYS A 258 4.02 -7.05 16.70
N ASP A 259 3.64 -5.79 16.89
CA ASP A 259 4.60 -4.72 17.19
C ASP A 259 5.15 -4.84 18.61
N GLY A 260 6.46 -4.66 18.78
CA GLY A 260 7.13 -4.79 20.06
C GLY A 260 7.26 -6.23 20.59
N ASN A 261 7.21 -6.39 21.91
CA ASN A 261 7.31 -7.71 22.59
C ASN A 261 5.96 -8.23 23.14
N GLY A 262 4.84 -7.63 22.76
CA GLY A 262 3.51 -7.97 23.28
C GLY A 262 3.10 -7.17 24.53
N GLU A 263 4.05 -6.82 25.40
CA GLU A 263 3.79 -5.96 26.57
C GLU A 263 3.96 -4.47 26.24
N LYS A 264 4.99 -4.15 25.45
CA LYS A 264 5.34 -2.79 25.07
C LYS A 264 5.51 -2.70 23.56
N LYS A 265 4.88 -1.69 22.97
CA LYS A 265 5.02 -1.33 21.56
C LYS A 265 6.43 -0.83 21.24
N SER A 266 6.84 -0.94 19.99
CA SER A 266 8.10 -0.37 19.53
C SER A 266 8.02 1.16 19.47
N THR A 267 9.16 1.85 19.59
CA THR A 267 9.21 3.32 19.62
C THR A 267 8.70 3.92 18.30
N ASN A 268 9.16 3.40 17.16
CA ASN A 268 8.87 3.95 15.84
C ASN A 268 7.79 3.16 15.07
N GLY A 269 7.21 2.13 15.70
CA GLY A 269 6.22 1.25 15.09
C GLY A 269 6.81 0.25 14.10
N THR A 270 6.03 -0.79 13.84
CA THR A 270 6.25 -1.75 12.76
C THR A 270 5.20 -1.52 11.69
N TRP A 271 5.59 -1.52 10.42
CA TRP A 271 4.75 -1.04 9.33
C TRP A 271 4.58 -2.12 8.26
N LEU A 272 3.35 -2.36 7.80
CA LEU A 272 3.03 -3.24 6.68
C LEU A 272 2.91 -2.41 5.40
N TYR A 273 3.67 -2.72 4.36
CA TYR A 273 3.49 -2.14 3.03
C TYR A 273 2.25 -2.73 2.35
N VAL A 274 1.42 -1.87 1.76
CA VAL A 274 0.08 -2.24 1.28
C VAL A 274 0.07 -2.35 -0.24
N GLU A 275 0.75 -3.37 -0.79
CA GLU A 275 0.79 -3.59 -2.24
C GLU A 275 -0.59 -3.96 -2.82
N ASN A 276 -1.41 -4.68 -2.05
CA ASN A 276 -2.75 -5.13 -2.45
C ASN A 276 -3.82 -4.49 -1.57
N GLU A 277 -5.09 -4.62 -1.97
CA GLU A 277 -6.23 -4.15 -1.18
C GLU A 277 -6.18 -4.66 0.27
N PHE A 278 -6.17 -3.74 1.22
CA PHE A 278 -6.21 -4.00 2.66
C PHE A 278 -7.43 -3.33 3.29
N GLU A 279 -8.14 -4.04 4.15
CA GLU A 279 -9.35 -3.53 4.79
C GLU A 279 -9.04 -2.41 5.79
N ILE A 280 -9.69 -1.26 5.62
CA ILE A 280 -9.65 -0.18 6.60
C ILE A 280 -10.60 -0.54 7.75
N TYR A 281 -10.05 -0.59 8.96
CA TYR A 281 -10.80 -0.79 10.19
C TYR A 281 -10.70 0.45 11.10
N GLU A 282 -11.44 0.45 12.21
CA GLU A 282 -11.47 1.54 13.18
C GLU A 282 -10.09 1.81 13.81
N LEU A 283 -9.67 3.08 13.88
CA LEU A 283 -8.36 3.51 14.40
C LEU A 283 -7.15 2.91 13.65
N LEU A 284 -7.31 2.55 12.38
CA LEU A 284 -6.20 2.20 11.51
C LEU A 284 -5.30 3.44 11.32
N ILE A 285 -4.04 3.31 11.70
CA ILE A 285 -3.02 4.30 11.38
C ILE A 285 -2.26 3.86 10.14
N PHE A 286 -2.19 4.72 9.14
CA PHE A 286 -1.37 4.48 7.95
C PHE A 286 -0.62 5.75 7.53
N LYS A 287 0.46 5.56 6.76
CA LYS A 287 1.27 6.64 6.19
C LYS A 287 1.29 6.53 4.67
N ALA A 288 1.32 7.70 4.03
CA ALA A 288 1.53 7.86 2.60
C ALA A 288 2.37 9.14 2.41
N GLY A 289 3.49 9.03 1.70
CA GLY A 289 4.50 10.09 1.71
C GLY A 289 4.96 10.43 3.13
N LYS A 290 4.87 11.71 3.50
CA LYS A 290 5.17 12.21 4.85
C LYS A 290 3.93 12.48 5.70
N THR A 291 2.76 12.02 5.25
CA THR A 291 1.49 12.27 5.92
C THR A 291 0.98 11.00 6.61
N LEU A 292 0.63 11.11 7.89
CA LEU A 292 -0.04 10.05 8.66
C LEU A 292 -1.53 10.34 8.80
N PHE A 293 -2.31 9.28 8.66
CA PHE A 293 -3.76 9.27 8.73
C PHE A 293 -4.21 8.32 9.83
N GLU A 294 -5.34 8.64 10.45
CA GLU A 294 -6.07 7.78 11.38
C GLU A 294 -7.52 7.65 10.90
N SER A 295 -8.03 6.43 10.82
CA SER A 295 -9.40 6.15 10.37
C SER A 295 -10.43 6.11 11.50
N TYR A 296 -11.65 6.51 11.16
CA TYR A 296 -12.85 6.37 11.99
C TYR A 296 -14.00 5.93 11.07
N LEU A 297 -14.67 4.84 11.41
CA LEU A 297 -15.85 4.31 10.73
C LEU A 297 -17.10 4.77 11.48
N GLU A 298 -18.10 5.24 10.72
CA GLU A 298 -19.41 5.67 11.23
C GLU A 298 -20.55 4.84 10.63
#